data_AF-A0A3M7DN12-F1
#
_entry.id   AF-A0A3M7DN12-F1
#
_cell.length_a   1.000
_cell.length_b   1.000
_cell.length_c   1.000
_cell.angle_alpha   90.00
_cell.angle_beta   90.00
_cell.angle_gamma   90.00
#
_symmetry.space_group_name_H-M   'P 1'
#
loop_
_entity.id
_entity.type
_entity.pdbx_description
1 polymer ?
#
loop_
_entity_poly.entity_id
_entity_poly.type
_entity_poly.pdbx_seq_one_letter_code
_entity_poly.pdbx_strand_id
1 'polypeptide(L)'
;MLENIYVVRHGYRSNWVVDPQTGTYSTTVKSPTGIASDPALASYGVQQAVQLGEHLLQVQPPVDLIYSSPFYRCLQTLSPFTDALADRQAKIDLSALETDAPTHGRKVRVNVEPGLGEFYGLARFDHPSPASIEVLNQHFPRLHAEKSPIVVPSKNGESITQLHDRVAYCLSELIKRADADPSGPKTLLICTHAASMIAIGRALTGRMPEDETEEDFRCFTCSFSKFTRRQPGKGVEVDGDWGQEASWDPLEPDEVPDIGWRGGKGVGGGWECEINGDCSFLQGGEERGWNFEMERQRIAKLEQEETEALTKTNGKYATLENKQGVDSQDIDLHDIVTNAAQSVQGITEEAEPANGRHD
;
A
#
# COMPACT_ATOMS: atom_id res chain seq x y z
N MET A 1 6.85 -8.03 -25.45
CA MET A 1 6.82 -6.62 -25.03
C MET A 1 5.38 -6.21 -24.76
N LEU A 2 5.14 -5.64 -23.58
CA LEU A 2 3.88 -5.07 -23.15
C LEU A 2 3.49 -3.88 -24.02
N GLU A 3 2.21 -3.79 -24.34
CA GLU A 3 1.60 -2.73 -25.13
C GLU A 3 0.62 -1.91 -24.30
N ASN A 4 -0.01 -2.53 -23.29
CA ASN A 4 -1.03 -1.90 -22.46
C ASN A 4 -0.82 -2.20 -20.97
N ILE A 5 -1.08 -1.19 -20.14
CA ILE A 5 -1.14 -1.32 -18.69
C ILE A 5 -2.51 -0.80 -18.23
N TYR A 6 -3.23 -1.63 -17.49
CA TYR A 6 -4.45 -1.27 -16.80
C TYR A 6 -4.15 -1.11 -15.31
N VAL A 7 -4.71 -0.07 -14.71
CA VAL A 7 -4.51 0.23 -13.29
C VAL A 7 -5.87 0.42 -12.66
N VAL A 8 -6.11 -0.32 -11.57
CA VAL A 8 -7.34 -0.22 -10.78
C VAL A 8 -7.03 0.04 -9.32
N ARG A 9 -7.88 0.82 -8.67
CA ARG A 9 -7.85 0.95 -7.21
C ARG A 9 -8.71 -0.13 -6.57
N HIS A 10 -8.34 -0.58 -5.37
CA HIS A 10 -9.22 -1.39 -4.55
C HIS A 10 -10.62 -0.76 -4.35
N GLY A 11 -11.62 -1.59 -4.07
CA GLY A 11 -12.99 -1.16 -3.79
C GLY A 11 -13.17 -0.45 -2.44
N TYR A 12 -14.41 -0.07 -2.15
CA TYR A 12 -14.79 0.58 -0.91
C TYR A 12 -14.44 -0.29 0.32
N ARG A 13 -13.64 0.26 1.24
CA ARG A 13 -13.08 -0.45 2.40
C ARG A 13 -13.91 -0.26 3.67
N SER A 14 -13.77 -1.19 4.62
CA SER A 14 -14.13 -0.92 6.02
C SER A 14 -13.11 0.06 6.64
N ASN A 15 -13.53 0.87 7.62
CA ASN A 15 -12.67 1.89 8.23
C ASN A 15 -11.72 1.34 9.29
N TRP A 16 -10.60 2.03 9.50
CA TRP A 16 -9.66 1.86 10.62
C TRP A 16 -9.21 3.23 11.13
N VAL A 17 -8.64 3.25 12.33
CA VAL A 17 -8.09 4.46 12.97
C VAL A 17 -6.67 4.17 13.43
N VAL A 18 -5.78 5.17 13.33
CA VAL A 18 -4.44 5.14 13.92
C VAL A 18 -4.37 6.20 15.00
N ASP A 19 -3.82 5.84 16.16
CA ASP A 19 -3.42 6.79 17.19
C ASP A 19 -2.05 7.39 16.80
N PRO A 20 -1.96 8.70 16.49
CA PRO A 20 -0.72 9.31 16.01
C PRO A 20 0.38 9.38 17.08
N GLN A 21 0.04 9.29 18.38
CA GLN A 21 1.04 9.33 19.45
C GLN A 21 1.71 7.98 19.64
N THR A 22 0.90 6.90 19.60
CA THR A 22 1.35 5.55 19.90
C THR A 22 1.64 4.71 18.66
N GLY A 23 1.18 5.14 17.48
CA GLY A 23 1.21 4.34 16.26
C GLY A 23 0.24 3.16 16.27
N THR A 24 -0.66 3.09 17.25
CA THR A 24 -1.58 1.94 17.40
C THR A 24 -2.69 2.01 16.36
N TYR A 25 -2.79 0.97 15.52
CA TYR A 25 -3.88 0.79 14.57
C TYR A 25 -5.02 0.01 15.21
N SER A 26 -6.26 0.48 15.02
CA SER A 26 -7.46 -0.17 15.54
C SER A 26 -8.61 -0.20 14.53
N THR A 27 -9.46 -1.23 14.65
CA THR A 27 -10.63 -1.45 13.80
C THR A 27 -11.78 -1.98 14.64
N THR A 28 -13.00 -1.56 14.34
CA THR A 28 -14.21 -2.16 14.95
C THR A 28 -14.50 -3.55 14.37
N VAL A 29 -14.16 -3.77 13.11
CA VAL A 29 -14.31 -5.07 12.42
C VAL A 29 -12.92 -5.69 12.28
N LYS A 30 -12.73 -6.89 12.84
CA LYS A 30 -11.45 -7.60 12.73
C LYS A 30 -11.09 -7.86 11.27
N SER A 31 -9.86 -7.52 10.90
CA SER A 31 -9.32 -7.89 9.59
C SER A 31 -9.18 -9.42 9.47
N PRO A 32 -9.43 -10.01 8.28
CA PRO A 32 -9.15 -11.41 8.00
C PRO A 32 -7.70 -11.82 8.26
N THR A 33 -6.75 -10.90 8.05
CA THR A 33 -5.32 -11.13 8.28
C THR A 33 -4.89 -10.84 9.72
N GLY A 34 -5.81 -10.34 10.56
CA GLY A 34 -5.51 -9.87 11.92
C GLY A 34 -4.82 -8.50 11.97
N ILE A 35 -4.48 -7.90 10.83
CA ILE A 35 -3.79 -6.61 10.74
C ILE A 35 -4.82 -5.48 10.57
N ALA A 36 -4.86 -4.55 11.51
CA ALA A 36 -5.90 -3.51 11.57
C ALA A 36 -5.93 -2.58 10.34
N SER A 37 -4.78 -2.20 9.77
CA SER A 37 -4.71 -1.37 8.55
C SER A 37 -4.94 -2.13 7.23
N ASP A 38 -5.18 -3.44 7.32
CA ASP A 38 -5.43 -4.31 6.20
C ASP A 38 -6.88 -4.83 6.22
N PRO A 39 -7.91 -3.95 6.27
CA PRO A 39 -9.27 -4.42 6.35
C PRO A 39 -9.75 -5.02 5.03
N ALA A 40 -10.78 -5.86 5.13
CA ALA A 40 -11.58 -6.27 4.00
C ALA A 40 -12.39 -5.10 3.41
N LEU A 41 -12.86 -5.30 2.18
CA LEU A 41 -13.89 -4.48 1.56
C LEU A 41 -15.16 -4.49 2.41
N ALA A 42 -15.88 -3.36 2.42
CA ALA A 42 -17.25 -3.34 2.92
C ALA A 42 -18.16 -4.12 1.94
N SER A 43 -19.37 -4.51 2.37
CA SER A 43 -20.32 -5.22 1.48
C SER A 43 -20.57 -4.46 0.18
N TYR A 44 -20.61 -3.13 0.24
CA TYR A 44 -20.72 -2.28 -0.94
C TYR A 44 -19.46 -2.30 -1.83
N GLY A 45 -18.27 -2.33 -1.25
CA GLY A 45 -17.02 -2.48 -2.01
C GLY A 45 -16.89 -3.84 -2.70
N VAL A 46 -17.47 -4.90 -2.14
CA VAL A 46 -17.58 -6.21 -2.81
C VAL A 46 -18.46 -6.10 -4.06
N GLN A 47 -19.56 -5.32 -4.01
CA GLN A 47 -20.39 -5.08 -5.20
C GLN A 47 -19.64 -4.28 -6.28
N GLN A 48 -18.87 -3.26 -5.89
CA GLN A 48 -17.99 -2.55 -6.81
C GLN A 48 -16.94 -3.50 -7.45
N ALA A 49 -16.37 -4.42 -6.67
CA ALA A 49 -15.41 -5.41 -7.18
C ALA A 49 -16.03 -6.39 -8.19
N VAL A 50 -17.30 -6.78 -7.99
CA VAL A 50 -18.04 -7.61 -8.97
C VAL A 50 -18.24 -6.84 -10.27
N GLN A 51 -18.69 -5.59 -10.22
CA GLN A 51 -18.91 -4.74 -11.40
C GLN A 51 -17.58 -4.46 -12.14
N LEU A 52 -16.50 -4.20 -11.40
CA LEU A 52 -15.16 -4.09 -11.96
C LEU A 52 -14.72 -5.40 -12.63
N GLY A 53 -14.99 -6.55 -12.01
CA GLY A 53 -14.68 -7.85 -12.60
C GLY A 53 -15.41 -8.10 -13.91
N GLU A 54 -16.70 -7.76 -13.99
CA GLU A 54 -17.49 -7.82 -15.22
C GLU A 54 -16.92 -6.91 -16.32
N HIS A 55 -16.53 -5.69 -15.96
CA HIS A 55 -15.88 -4.75 -16.87
C HIS A 55 -14.54 -5.29 -17.40
N LEU A 56 -13.66 -5.77 -16.50
CA LEU A 56 -12.35 -6.34 -16.85
C LEU A 56 -12.44 -7.59 -17.73
N LEU A 57 -13.56 -8.33 -17.71
CA LEU A 57 -13.78 -9.45 -18.63
C LEU A 57 -14.10 -9.01 -20.07
N GLN A 58 -14.36 -7.73 -20.30
CA GLN A 58 -14.78 -7.15 -21.58
C GLN A 58 -13.80 -6.13 -22.15
N VAL A 59 -12.80 -5.68 -21.38
CA VAL A 59 -11.79 -4.72 -21.85
C VAL A 59 -11.00 -5.28 -23.03
N GLN A 60 -10.63 -4.39 -23.95
CA GLN A 60 -9.83 -4.72 -25.13
C GLN A 60 -8.59 -3.81 -25.22
N PRO A 61 -7.38 -4.40 -25.37
CA PRO A 61 -7.07 -5.84 -25.39
C PRO A 61 -7.33 -6.55 -24.03
N PRO A 62 -7.46 -7.89 -24.02
CA PRO A 62 -7.70 -8.65 -22.79
C PRO A 62 -6.46 -8.64 -21.88
N VAL A 63 -6.65 -8.93 -20.60
CA VAL A 63 -5.58 -9.01 -19.59
C VAL A 63 -4.79 -10.33 -19.74
N ASP A 64 -3.46 -10.24 -19.83
CA ASP A 64 -2.57 -11.40 -19.92
C ASP A 64 -1.81 -11.68 -18.61
N LEU A 65 -1.48 -10.60 -17.89
CA LEU A 65 -0.63 -10.62 -16.72
C LEU A 65 -1.28 -9.78 -15.61
N ILE A 66 -1.32 -10.31 -14.38
CA ILE A 66 -1.94 -9.64 -13.25
C ILE A 66 -0.90 -9.47 -12.14
N TYR A 67 -0.76 -8.22 -11.68
CA TYR A 67 -0.04 -7.86 -10.47
C TYR A 67 -0.97 -7.14 -9.49
N SER A 68 -0.72 -7.32 -8.20
CA SER A 68 -1.50 -6.67 -7.15
C SER A 68 -0.60 -6.28 -5.98
N SER A 69 -0.98 -5.19 -5.32
CA SER A 69 -0.60 -4.96 -3.93
C SER A 69 -0.98 -6.18 -3.07
N PRO A 70 -0.15 -6.56 -2.09
CA PRO A 70 -0.42 -7.69 -1.20
C PRO A 70 -1.50 -7.40 -0.14
N PHE A 71 -1.97 -6.16 0.01
CA PHE A 71 -3.05 -5.84 0.95
C PHE A 71 -4.35 -6.56 0.57
N TYR A 72 -5.01 -7.15 1.56
CA TYR A 72 -6.21 -7.98 1.43
C TYR A 72 -7.27 -7.34 0.55
N ARG A 73 -7.55 -6.04 0.74
CA ARG A 73 -8.55 -5.29 -0.05
C ARG A 73 -8.26 -5.27 -1.55
N CYS A 74 -6.99 -5.24 -1.98
CA CYS A 74 -6.64 -5.27 -3.40
C CYS A 74 -6.90 -6.66 -3.99
N LEU A 75 -6.49 -7.70 -3.27
CA LEU A 75 -6.68 -9.10 -3.66
C LEU A 75 -8.17 -9.49 -3.70
N GLN A 76 -8.94 -9.03 -2.71
CA GLN A 76 -10.39 -9.20 -2.68
C GLN A 76 -11.07 -8.48 -3.84
N THR A 77 -10.56 -7.30 -4.22
CA THR A 77 -11.08 -6.54 -5.38
C THR A 77 -10.91 -7.32 -6.69
N LEU A 78 -9.80 -8.05 -6.84
CA LEU A 78 -9.52 -8.86 -8.04
C LEU A 78 -10.21 -10.23 -8.04
N SER A 79 -10.72 -10.70 -6.90
CA SER A 79 -11.24 -12.06 -6.78
C SER A 79 -12.37 -12.36 -7.77
N PRO A 80 -13.42 -11.52 -7.92
CA PRO A 80 -14.50 -11.78 -8.89
C PRO A 80 -14.00 -11.94 -10.33
N PHE A 81 -13.03 -11.12 -10.75
CA PHE A 81 -12.41 -11.20 -12.07
C PHE A 81 -11.63 -12.51 -12.25
N THR A 82 -10.76 -12.83 -11.30
CA THR A 82 -9.88 -14.01 -11.39
C THR A 82 -10.62 -15.34 -11.22
N ASP A 83 -11.69 -15.36 -10.43
CA ASP A 83 -12.61 -16.50 -10.33
C ASP A 83 -13.30 -16.74 -11.67
N ALA A 84 -13.86 -15.70 -12.28
CA ALA A 84 -14.51 -15.82 -13.59
C ALA A 84 -13.56 -16.27 -14.70
N LEU A 85 -12.30 -15.81 -14.70
CA LEU A 85 -11.28 -16.31 -15.63
C LEU A 85 -10.96 -17.79 -15.39
N ALA A 86 -10.85 -18.22 -14.13
CA ALA A 86 -10.56 -19.60 -13.79
C ALA A 86 -11.71 -20.53 -14.19
N ASP A 87 -12.96 -20.10 -13.98
CA ASP A 87 -14.14 -20.85 -14.40
C ASP A 87 -14.23 -20.95 -15.94
N ARG A 88 -13.87 -19.89 -16.67
CA ARG A 88 -13.78 -19.93 -18.14
C ARG A 88 -12.71 -20.93 -18.59
N GLN A 89 -11.53 -20.90 -17.97
CA GLN A 89 -10.45 -21.83 -18.30
C GLN A 89 -10.83 -23.28 -18.00
N ALA A 90 -11.44 -23.55 -16.85
CA ALA A 90 -11.87 -24.89 -16.48
C ALA A 90 -12.90 -25.47 -17.47
N LYS A 91 -13.83 -24.64 -17.97
CA LYS A 91 -14.79 -25.05 -19.02
C LYS A 91 -14.10 -25.36 -20.34
N ILE A 92 -13.12 -24.56 -20.73
CA ILE A 92 -12.31 -24.81 -21.94
C ILE A 92 -11.54 -26.12 -21.80
N ASP A 93 -10.87 -26.34 -20.67
CA ASP A 93 -10.09 -27.55 -20.42
C ASP A 93 -10.98 -28.81 -20.45
N LEU A 94 -12.18 -28.76 -19.85
CA LEU A 94 -13.15 -29.85 -19.94
C LEU A 94 -13.59 -30.12 -21.40
N SER A 95 -13.89 -29.09 -22.19
CA SER A 95 -14.27 -29.27 -23.60
C SER A 95 -13.13 -29.79 -24.47
N ALA A 96 -11.88 -29.46 -24.14
CA ALA A 96 -10.69 -29.93 -24.84
C ALA A 96 -10.42 -31.41 -24.55
N LEU A 97 -10.69 -31.88 -23.33
CA LEU A 97 -10.65 -33.30 -22.96
C LEU A 97 -11.68 -34.13 -23.72
N GLU A 98 -12.84 -33.56 -24.06
CA GLU A 98 -13.86 -34.23 -24.89
C GLU A 98 -13.47 -34.34 -26.37
N THR A 99 -12.52 -33.52 -26.84
CA THR A 99 -12.21 -33.35 -28.26
C THR A 99 -10.77 -33.68 -28.66
N ASP A 100 -9.95 -34.20 -27.72
CA ASP A 100 -8.49 -34.40 -27.88
C ASP A 100 -7.74 -33.13 -28.35
N ALA A 101 -8.32 -31.95 -28.09
CA ALA A 101 -7.70 -30.69 -28.48
C ALA A 101 -6.57 -30.32 -27.49
N PRO A 102 -5.42 -29.79 -27.97
CA PRO A 102 -4.33 -29.44 -27.08
C PRO A 102 -4.69 -28.27 -26.17
N THR A 103 -4.69 -28.51 -24.85
CA THR A 103 -4.89 -27.48 -23.83
C THR A 103 -3.62 -26.64 -23.67
N HIS A 104 -3.71 -25.35 -23.98
CA HIS A 104 -2.63 -24.38 -23.78
C HIS A 104 -2.89 -23.48 -22.57
N GLY A 105 -3.76 -23.92 -21.64
CA GLY A 105 -4.32 -23.10 -20.57
C GLY A 105 -3.27 -22.58 -19.60
N ARG A 106 -2.89 -21.31 -19.74
CA ARG A 106 -2.14 -20.58 -18.72
C ARG A 106 -3.03 -20.47 -17.47
N LYS A 107 -2.63 -21.09 -16.37
CA LYS A 107 -3.37 -21.00 -15.10
C LYS A 107 -3.49 -19.53 -14.68
N VAL A 108 -4.70 -19.12 -14.31
CA VAL A 108 -4.95 -17.79 -13.75
C VAL A 108 -4.11 -17.62 -12.49
N ARG A 109 -3.29 -16.57 -12.47
CA ARG A 109 -2.32 -16.26 -11.42
C ARG A 109 -2.31 -14.77 -11.15
N VAL A 110 -2.34 -14.39 -9.87
CA VAL A 110 -2.14 -13.02 -9.40
C VAL A 110 -0.76 -12.94 -8.77
N ASN A 111 0.13 -12.13 -9.34
CA ASN A 111 1.44 -11.88 -8.77
C ASN A 111 1.32 -10.80 -7.70
N VAL A 112 1.74 -11.09 -6.47
CA VAL A 112 1.80 -10.07 -5.41
C VAL A 112 3.16 -9.40 -5.41
N GLU A 113 3.16 -8.07 -5.41
CA GLU A 113 4.38 -7.26 -5.40
C GLU A 113 4.25 -6.14 -4.34
N PRO A 114 5.05 -6.19 -3.25
CA PRO A 114 5.07 -5.17 -2.20
C PRO A 114 5.32 -3.74 -2.71
N GLY A 115 6.06 -3.55 -3.81
CA GLY A 115 6.30 -2.23 -4.39
C GLY A 115 5.03 -1.51 -4.89
N LEU A 116 3.94 -2.26 -5.11
CA LEU A 116 2.61 -1.75 -5.42
C LEU A 116 1.77 -1.47 -4.14
N GLY A 117 2.42 -1.49 -2.98
CA GLY A 117 1.89 -1.32 -1.64
C GLY A 117 1.13 -0.02 -1.39
N GLU A 118 0.50 0.06 -0.22
CA GLU A 118 -0.10 1.29 0.29
C GLU A 118 0.97 2.36 0.52
N PHE A 119 0.54 3.62 0.59
CA PHE A 119 1.36 4.74 1.04
C PHE A 119 1.09 5.03 2.52
N TYR A 120 2.14 4.97 3.33
CA TYR A 120 2.14 5.52 4.67
C TYR A 120 3.14 6.67 4.71
N GLY A 121 2.68 7.87 5.11
CA GLY A 121 3.57 9.01 5.32
C GLY A 121 4.55 8.76 6.48
N LEU A 122 5.69 9.45 6.45
CA LEU A 122 6.75 9.32 7.46
C LEU A 122 6.23 9.34 8.91
N ALA A 123 6.71 8.39 9.71
CA ALA A 123 6.37 8.26 11.12
C ALA A 123 7.57 7.84 11.97
N ARG A 124 7.53 8.22 13.26
CA ARG A 124 8.48 7.78 14.29
C ARG A 124 8.22 6.36 14.82
N PHE A 125 7.31 5.63 14.18
CA PHE A 125 6.87 4.29 14.54
C PHE A 125 6.78 3.41 13.29
N ASP A 126 6.67 2.11 13.49
CA ASP A 126 6.53 1.16 12.40
C ASP A 126 5.08 1.09 11.93
N HIS A 127 4.89 1.31 10.63
CA HIS A 127 3.67 0.97 9.95
C HIS A 127 3.53 -0.54 9.77
N PRO A 128 2.30 -1.04 9.81
CA PRO A 128 2.01 -2.44 9.54
C PRO A 128 2.38 -2.83 8.10
N SER A 129 3.15 -3.90 7.99
CA SER A 129 3.39 -4.61 6.73
C SER A 129 2.19 -5.48 6.36
N PRO A 130 1.96 -5.76 5.07
CA PRO A 130 0.94 -6.71 4.63
C PRO A 130 1.22 -8.13 5.17
N ALA A 131 0.17 -8.97 5.20
CA ALA A 131 0.32 -10.36 5.61
C ALA A 131 1.23 -11.16 4.67
N SER A 132 1.78 -12.27 5.17
CA SER A 132 2.61 -13.17 4.37
C SER A 132 1.80 -13.89 3.30
N ILE A 133 2.48 -14.39 2.26
CA ILE A 133 1.84 -15.14 1.18
C ILE A 133 1.13 -16.40 1.68
N GLU A 134 1.63 -17.04 2.74
CA GLU A 134 1.02 -18.21 3.37
C GLU A 134 -0.32 -17.87 4.03
N VAL A 135 -0.41 -16.72 4.70
CA VAL A 135 -1.67 -16.22 5.27
C VAL A 135 -2.64 -15.84 4.16
N LEU A 136 -2.17 -15.10 3.15
CA LEU A 136 -3.02 -14.65 2.05
C LEU A 136 -3.58 -15.81 1.22
N ASN A 137 -2.80 -16.87 0.99
CA ASN A 137 -3.24 -18.06 0.26
C ASN A 137 -4.33 -18.88 0.99
N GLN A 138 -4.53 -18.69 2.30
CA GLN A 138 -5.68 -19.26 3.02
C GLN A 138 -7.00 -18.61 2.58
N HIS A 139 -6.94 -17.42 1.99
CA HIS A 139 -8.10 -16.66 1.55
C HIS A 139 -8.24 -16.59 0.03
N PHE A 140 -7.12 -16.59 -0.70
CA PHE A 140 -7.09 -16.43 -2.16
C PHE A 140 -6.22 -17.52 -2.80
N PRO A 141 -6.79 -18.49 -3.54
CA PRO A 141 -6.07 -19.71 -3.93
C PRO A 141 -5.11 -19.55 -5.12
N ARG A 142 -5.01 -18.35 -5.72
CA ARG A 142 -4.30 -18.11 -7.00
C ARG A 142 -3.15 -17.11 -6.90
N LEU A 143 -2.65 -16.87 -5.69
CA LEU A 143 -1.58 -15.91 -5.48
C LEU A 143 -0.21 -16.54 -5.71
N HIS A 144 0.71 -15.72 -6.20
CA HIS A 144 2.12 -16.05 -6.26
C HIS A 144 2.94 -14.85 -5.79
N ALA A 145 3.88 -15.07 -4.88
CA ALA A 145 4.90 -14.11 -4.50
C ALA A 145 6.26 -14.60 -5.00
N GLU A 146 7.02 -13.70 -5.63
CA GLU A 146 8.44 -13.97 -5.89
C GLU A 146 9.19 -14.06 -4.57
N LYS A 147 10.23 -14.90 -4.50
CA LYS A 147 11.05 -15.03 -3.29
C LYS A 147 11.72 -13.72 -2.89
N SER A 148 12.15 -12.95 -3.91
CA SER A 148 12.75 -11.64 -3.76
C SER A 148 11.82 -10.61 -4.41
N PRO A 149 11.14 -9.76 -3.62
CA PRO A 149 10.33 -8.68 -4.16
C PRO A 149 11.22 -7.67 -4.89
N ILE A 150 10.62 -6.87 -5.77
CA ILE A 150 11.37 -5.81 -6.48
C ILE A 150 11.83 -4.73 -5.50
N VAL A 151 10.90 -4.27 -4.67
CA VAL A 151 11.12 -3.23 -3.67
C VAL A 151 10.08 -3.40 -2.57
N VAL A 152 10.47 -3.16 -1.32
CA VAL A 152 9.55 -3.18 -0.17
C VAL A 152 9.51 -1.77 0.43
N PRO A 153 8.31 -1.17 0.60
CA PRO A 153 8.20 0.14 1.25
C PRO A 153 8.80 0.11 2.66
N SER A 154 9.43 1.21 3.07
CA SER A 154 9.95 1.39 4.41
C SER A 154 8.86 1.26 5.47
N LYS A 155 9.18 0.63 6.60
CA LYS A 155 8.25 0.52 7.73
C LYS A 155 8.03 1.85 8.42
N ASN A 156 8.96 2.79 8.32
CA ASN A 156 8.79 4.13 8.91
C ASN A 156 8.08 5.11 7.98
N GLY A 157 7.54 4.61 6.87
CA GLY A 157 6.78 5.40 5.92
C GLY A 157 7.69 6.08 4.90
N GLU A 158 7.07 6.85 4.02
CA GLU A 158 7.73 7.48 2.88
C GLU A 158 7.28 8.94 2.78
N SER A 159 8.14 9.81 2.27
CA SER A 159 7.69 11.08 1.71
C SER A 159 6.91 10.85 0.41
N ILE A 160 6.17 11.87 -0.04
CA ILE A 160 5.48 11.79 -1.34
C ILE A 160 6.48 11.57 -2.47
N THR A 161 7.67 12.16 -2.41
CA THR A 161 8.73 11.93 -3.41
C THR A 161 9.21 10.48 -3.40
N GLN A 162 9.53 9.92 -2.22
CA GLN A 162 9.97 8.52 -2.07
C GLN A 162 8.92 7.53 -2.59
N LEU A 163 7.62 7.79 -2.35
CA LEU A 163 6.53 6.99 -2.92
C LEU A 163 6.62 6.93 -4.45
N HIS A 164 6.83 8.07 -5.12
CA HIS A 164 6.92 8.10 -6.58
C HIS A 164 8.14 7.34 -7.08
N ASP A 165 9.29 7.47 -6.43
CA ASP A 165 10.51 6.75 -6.80
C ASP A 165 10.37 5.24 -6.61
N ARG A 166 9.81 4.79 -5.46
CA ARG A 166 9.46 3.39 -5.21
C ARG A 166 8.59 2.83 -6.33
N VAL A 167 7.49 3.52 -6.65
CA VAL A 167 6.53 3.08 -7.66
C VAL A 167 7.16 3.06 -9.05
N ALA A 168 7.95 4.08 -9.41
CA ALA A 168 8.63 4.13 -10.70
C ALA A 168 9.64 2.98 -10.85
N TYR A 169 10.49 2.75 -9.84
CA TYR A 169 11.42 1.64 -9.82
C TYR A 169 10.69 0.28 -9.92
N CYS A 170 9.64 0.09 -9.12
CA CYS A 170 8.79 -1.10 -9.19
C CYS A 170 8.25 -1.35 -10.60
N LEU A 171 7.67 -0.32 -11.23
CA LEU A 171 7.10 -0.44 -12.57
C LEU A 171 8.17 -0.71 -13.63
N SER A 172 9.33 -0.06 -13.54
CA SER A 172 10.46 -0.30 -14.46
C SER A 172 10.85 -1.78 -14.47
N GLU A 173 11.03 -2.38 -13.30
CA GLU A 173 11.39 -3.80 -13.19
C GLU A 173 10.26 -4.74 -13.61
N LEU A 174 9.00 -4.43 -13.27
CA LEU A 174 7.84 -5.21 -13.75
C LEU A 174 7.74 -5.19 -15.27
N ILE A 175 7.93 -4.03 -15.89
CA ILE A 175 7.89 -3.86 -17.35
C ILE A 175 9.05 -4.62 -18.00
N LYS A 176 10.28 -4.50 -17.47
CA LYS A 176 11.44 -5.26 -17.95
C LYS A 176 11.17 -6.78 -17.89
N ARG A 177 10.64 -7.28 -16.76
CA ARG A 177 10.30 -8.70 -16.59
C ARG A 177 9.23 -9.15 -17.59
N ALA A 178 8.16 -8.38 -17.76
CA ALA A 178 7.07 -8.71 -18.68
C ALA A 178 7.52 -8.64 -20.16
N ASP A 179 8.41 -7.71 -20.50
CA ASP A 179 8.96 -7.57 -21.85
C ASP A 179 9.88 -8.73 -22.23
N ALA A 180 10.62 -9.27 -21.25
CA ALA A 180 11.49 -10.43 -21.39
C ALA A 180 10.78 -11.79 -21.22
N ASP A 181 9.53 -11.81 -20.72
CA ASP A 181 8.78 -13.05 -20.52
C ASP A 181 8.54 -13.75 -21.89
N PRO A 182 9.00 -15.01 -22.07
CA PRO A 182 8.87 -15.72 -23.34
C PRO A 182 7.42 -16.03 -23.73
N SER A 183 6.48 -16.01 -22.79
CA SER A 183 5.05 -16.11 -23.09
C SER A 183 4.49 -14.84 -23.74
N GLY A 184 5.26 -13.75 -23.76
CA GLY A 184 4.96 -12.54 -24.50
C GLY A 184 3.68 -11.82 -24.09
N PRO A 185 3.42 -11.58 -22.78
CA PRO A 185 2.23 -10.86 -22.35
C PRO A 185 2.19 -9.46 -22.99
N LYS A 186 0.99 -9.03 -23.39
CA LYS A 186 0.75 -7.74 -24.05
C LYS A 186 0.05 -6.75 -23.13
N THR A 187 -0.75 -7.25 -22.20
CA THR A 187 -1.55 -6.43 -21.28
C THR A 187 -1.30 -6.82 -19.83
N LEU A 188 -0.86 -5.84 -19.04
CA LEU A 188 -0.66 -5.95 -17.60
C LEU A 188 -1.80 -5.26 -16.85
N LEU A 189 -2.46 -5.96 -15.92
CA LEU A 189 -3.39 -5.39 -14.95
C LEU A 189 -2.69 -5.23 -13.58
N ILE A 190 -2.81 -4.03 -12.99
CA ILE A 190 -2.30 -3.69 -11.67
C ILE A 190 -3.47 -3.29 -10.75
N CYS A 191 -3.62 -3.94 -9.60
CA CYS A 191 -4.50 -3.47 -8.52
C CYS A 191 -3.70 -2.85 -7.37
N THR A 192 -4.05 -1.63 -6.96
CA THR A 192 -3.31 -0.87 -5.95
C THR A 192 -4.22 0.09 -5.14
N HIS A 193 -3.61 1.09 -4.49
CA HIS A 193 -4.23 2.08 -3.61
C HIS A 193 -4.28 3.46 -4.26
N ALA A 194 -4.92 4.44 -3.62
CA ALA A 194 -5.09 5.78 -4.17
C ALA A 194 -3.77 6.47 -4.53
N ALA A 195 -2.90 6.68 -3.54
CA ALA A 195 -1.65 7.39 -3.72
C ALA A 195 -0.74 6.69 -4.74
N SER A 196 -0.62 5.35 -4.63
CA SER A 196 0.12 4.53 -5.58
C SER A 196 -0.46 4.59 -7.00
N MET A 197 -1.79 4.67 -7.18
CA MET A 197 -2.41 4.80 -8.50
C MET A 197 -2.06 6.14 -9.17
N ILE A 198 -2.07 7.24 -8.42
CA ILE A 198 -1.60 8.55 -8.93
C ILE A 198 -0.12 8.48 -9.29
N ALA A 199 0.70 7.93 -8.38
CA ALA A 199 2.14 7.77 -8.61
C ALA A 199 2.43 6.89 -9.84
N ILE A 200 1.65 5.82 -10.09
CA ILE A 200 1.75 5.00 -11.30
C ILE A 200 1.46 5.85 -12.54
N GLY A 201 0.40 6.66 -12.54
CA GLY A 201 0.08 7.53 -13.67
C GLY A 201 1.23 8.49 -14.01
N ARG A 202 1.80 9.14 -12.98
CA ARG A 202 2.96 10.02 -13.12
C ARG A 202 4.19 9.28 -13.60
N ALA A 203 4.50 8.12 -13.01
CA ALA A 203 5.65 7.28 -13.37
C ALA A 203 5.59 6.76 -14.81
N LEU A 204 4.42 6.30 -15.26
CA LEU A 204 4.20 5.81 -16.63
C LEU A 204 4.32 6.94 -17.66
N THR A 205 3.75 8.11 -17.37
CA THR A 205 3.77 9.24 -18.31
C THR A 205 5.07 10.06 -18.26
N GLY A 206 5.83 9.95 -17.17
CA GLY A 206 6.97 10.80 -16.86
C GLY A 206 6.59 12.19 -16.37
N ARG A 207 5.30 12.46 -16.15
CA ARG A 207 4.79 13.77 -15.74
C ARG A 207 4.77 13.85 -14.22
N MET A 208 5.91 14.20 -13.62
CA MET A 208 5.95 14.66 -12.24
C MET A 208 5.67 16.17 -12.23
N PRO A 209 4.58 16.65 -11.62
CA PRO A 209 4.31 18.09 -11.53
C PRO A 209 5.29 18.79 -10.57
N GLU A 210 5.48 20.10 -10.74
CA GLU A 210 6.26 20.92 -9.81
C GLU A 210 5.60 20.97 -8.42
N ASP A 211 4.27 21.09 -8.39
CA ASP A 211 3.47 20.90 -7.19
C ASP A 211 2.88 19.48 -7.16
N GLU A 212 3.36 18.67 -6.22
CA GLU A 212 2.95 17.26 -6.08
C GLU A 212 1.44 17.07 -5.83
N THR A 213 0.68 18.12 -5.53
CA THR A 213 -0.79 18.05 -5.36
C THR A 213 -1.61 18.40 -6.57
N GLU A 214 -0.98 18.69 -7.69
CA GLU A 214 -1.71 18.83 -8.95
C GLU A 214 -2.67 17.64 -9.15
N GLU A 215 -3.93 17.94 -9.45
CA GLU A 215 -4.94 16.93 -9.75
C GLU A 215 -4.84 16.51 -11.21
N ASP A 216 -4.06 15.45 -11.46
CA ASP A 216 -3.74 14.94 -12.80
C ASP A 216 -4.32 13.54 -13.05
N PHE A 217 -4.21 12.63 -12.07
CA PHE A 217 -4.70 11.25 -12.16
C PHE A 217 -5.82 10.98 -11.16
N ARG A 218 -6.91 10.38 -11.65
CA ARG A 218 -8.13 10.12 -10.88
C ARG A 218 -8.05 8.72 -10.27
N CYS A 219 -8.32 8.61 -8.97
CA CYS A 219 -8.16 7.35 -8.23
C CYS A 219 -9.36 7.01 -7.35
N PHE A 220 -10.57 6.97 -7.90
CA PHE A 220 -11.78 6.55 -7.16
C PHE A 220 -11.75 5.04 -6.84
N THR A 221 -12.55 4.60 -5.87
CA THR A 221 -12.66 3.16 -5.54
C THR A 221 -13.13 2.35 -6.74
N CYS A 222 -12.47 1.23 -7.04
CA CYS A 222 -12.70 0.42 -8.25
C CYS A 222 -12.63 1.19 -9.58
N SER A 223 -12.04 2.38 -9.63
CA SER A 223 -11.81 3.09 -10.89
C SER A 223 -10.83 2.34 -11.79
N PHE A 224 -11.00 2.49 -13.10
CA PHE A 224 -10.17 1.86 -14.12
C PHE A 224 -9.41 2.92 -14.93
N SER A 225 -8.09 2.74 -15.05
CA SER A 225 -7.25 3.54 -15.94
C SER A 225 -6.56 2.66 -16.97
N LYS A 226 -6.37 3.21 -18.17
CA LYS A 226 -5.68 2.55 -19.29
C LYS A 226 -4.52 3.41 -19.76
N PHE A 227 -3.37 2.76 -19.89
CA PHE A 227 -2.16 3.32 -20.45
C PHE A 227 -1.68 2.48 -21.63
N THR A 228 -1.30 3.12 -22.72
CA THR A 228 -0.78 2.46 -23.93
C THR A 228 0.66 2.92 -24.16
N ARG A 229 1.55 1.97 -24.45
CA ARG A 229 2.98 2.27 -24.62
C ARG A 229 3.18 3.23 -25.79
N ARG A 230 4.06 4.23 -25.62
CA ARG A 230 4.44 5.12 -26.72
C ARG A 230 5.15 4.35 -27.82
N GLN A 231 4.93 4.79 -29.06
CA GLN A 231 5.67 4.25 -30.21
C GLN A 231 7.16 4.60 -30.10
N PRO A 232 8.07 3.73 -30.58
CA PRO A 232 9.50 4.04 -30.66
C PRO A 232 9.72 5.40 -31.36
N GLY A 233 10.58 6.24 -30.78
CA GLY A 233 10.88 7.59 -31.29
C GLY A 233 9.84 8.67 -30.97
N LYS A 234 8.75 8.35 -30.27
CA LYS A 234 7.81 9.35 -29.71
C LYS A 234 8.03 9.64 -28.22
N GLY A 235 8.95 8.92 -27.57
CA GLY A 235 9.36 9.20 -26.20
C GLY A 235 10.29 10.41 -26.12
N VAL A 236 10.40 11.00 -24.92
CA VAL A 236 11.44 11.98 -24.62
C VAL A 236 12.77 11.23 -24.49
N GLU A 237 13.83 11.70 -25.14
CA GLU A 237 15.15 11.06 -25.03
C GLU A 237 15.65 11.09 -23.58
N VAL A 238 16.33 10.01 -23.19
CA VAL A 238 16.88 9.87 -21.84
C VAL A 238 18.26 10.52 -21.81
N ASP A 239 18.33 11.79 -21.43
CA ASP A 239 19.62 12.43 -21.12
C ASP A 239 20.16 11.89 -19.79
N GLY A 240 21.40 11.39 -19.77
CA GLY A 240 22.15 10.91 -18.59
C GLY A 240 22.37 9.39 -18.52
N ASP A 241 23.37 8.95 -17.74
CA ASP A 241 23.69 7.53 -17.50
C ASP A 241 22.78 6.94 -16.40
N TRP A 242 21.47 6.89 -16.67
CA TRP A 242 20.45 6.31 -15.78
C TRP A 242 20.32 4.79 -15.94
N GLY A 243 21.32 4.18 -16.60
CA GLY A 243 21.37 2.76 -16.94
C GLY A 243 22.26 1.93 -16.02
N GLN A 244 22.83 2.49 -14.95
CA GLN A 244 23.55 1.67 -13.98
C GLN A 244 22.60 0.65 -13.36
N GLU A 245 23.07 -0.60 -13.32
CA GLU A 245 22.42 -1.78 -12.73
C GLU A 245 22.30 -1.67 -11.19
N ALA A 246 21.91 -0.50 -10.67
CA ALA A 246 21.65 -0.34 -9.26
C ALA A 246 20.37 -1.09 -8.92
N SER A 247 20.53 -2.24 -8.27
CA SER A 247 19.44 -2.98 -7.65
C SER A 247 19.14 -2.38 -6.28
N TRP A 248 17.86 -2.22 -5.95
CA TRP A 248 17.43 -1.86 -4.59
C TRP A 248 17.97 -2.86 -3.55
N ASP A 249 18.51 -2.33 -2.45
CA ASP A 249 19.03 -3.12 -1.33
C ASP A 249 17.96 -3.22 -0.22
N PRO A 250 17.48 -4.43 0.15
CA PRO A 250 16.55 -4.59 1.25
C PRO A 250 17.08 -4.17 2.63
N LEU A 251 18.41 -3.98 2.78
CA LEU A 251 19.01 -3.45 4.00
C LEU A 251 18.91 -1.94 4.12
N GLU A 252 18.75 -1.24 2.99
CA GLU A 252 18.62 0.23 2.91
C GLU A 252 17.29 0.55 2.20
N PRO A 253 16.12 0.26 2.82
CA PRO A 253 14.83 0.29 2.15
C PRO A 253 14.44 1.66 1.60
N ASP A 254 14.98 2.73 2.19
CA ASP A 254 14.73 4.12 1.81
C ASP A 254 15.56 4.56 0.59
N GLU A 255 16.63 3.83 0.24
CA GLU A 255 17.52 4.13 -0.89
C GLU A 255 17.01 3.46 -2.18
N VAL A 256 15.95 4.02 -2.75
CA VAL A 256 15.43 3.57 -4.05
C VAL A 256 16.28 4.13 -5.19
N PRO A 257 16.79 3.29 -6.12
CA PRO A 257 17.55 3.77 -7.26
C PRO A 257 16.75 4.74 -8.14
N ASP A 258 17.35 5.89 -8.47
CA ASP A 258 16.78 6.80 -9.46
C ASP A 258 16.99 6.25 -10.87
N ILE A 259 15.86 5.99 -11.56
CA ILE A 259 15.81 5.42 -12.90
C ILE A 259 15.57 6.48 -13.98
N GLY A 260 15.63 7.78 -13.64
CA GLY A 260 15.52 8.87 -14.60
C GLY A 260 14.16 8.94 -15.31
N TRP A 261 13.06 8.59 -14.63
CA TRP A 261 11.73 8.45 -15.23
C TRP A 261 10.99 9.78 -15.45
N ARG A 262 11.42 10.87 -14.80
CA ARG A 262 10.77 12.20 -14.82
C ARG A 262 10.98 12.94 -16.15
N GLY A 263 10.42 14.14 -16.26
CA GLY A 263 10.63 15.03 -17.42
C GLY A 263 9.96 14.54 -18.71
N GLY A 264 8.85 13.81 -18.58
CA GLY A 264 8.12 13.24 -19.71
C GLY A 264 8.72 11.95 -20.28
N LYS A 265 9.83 11.44 -19.73
CA LYS A 265 10.45 10.18 -20.17
C LYS A 265 9.54 8.99 -19.94
N GLY A 266 9.10 8.82 -18.69
CA GLY A 266 8.25 7.72 -18.24
C GLY A 266 8.99 6.37 -18.21
N VAL A 267 8.58 5.48 -17.31
CA VAL A 267 9.22 4.17 -17.16
C VAL A 267 8.99 3.29 -18.39
N GLY A 268 10.01 2.50 -18.79
CA GLY A 268 9.90 1.58 -19.92
C GLY A 268 9.70 2.27 -21.29
N GLY A 269 10.15 3.52 -21.46
CA GLY A 269 10.00 4.28 -22.70
C GLY A 269 8.73 5.14 -22.77
N GLY A 270 7.95 5.19 -21.68
CA GLY A 270 6.83 6.10 -21.52
C GLY A 270 5.51 5.61 -22.13
N TRP A 271 4.42 6.12 -21.57
CA TRP A 271 3.06 5.66 -21.85
C TRP A 271 2.11 6.85 -22.02
N GLU A 272 1.08 6.67 -22.83
CA GLU A 272 -0.04 7.59 -22.97
C GLU A 272 -1.21 7.13 -22.11
N CYS A 273 -1.79 8.03 -21.33
CA CYS A 273 -3.00 7.77 -20.56
C CYS A 273 -4.23 7.94 -21.47
N GLU A 274 -4.88 6.83 -21.85
CA GLU A 274 -6.08 6.84 -22.69
C GLU A 274 -7.36 6.95 -21.86
N ILE A 275 -7.37 6.33 -20.68
CA ILE A 275 -8.50 6.35 -19.75
C ILE A 275 -7.95 6.68 -18.37
N ASN A 276 -8.54 7.69 -17.71
CA ASN A 276 -8.08 8.22 -16.43
C ASN A 276 -9.18 8.07 -15.36
N GLY A 277 -9.15 6.96 -14.64
CA GLY A 277 -10.03 6.67 -13.51
C GLY A 277 -11.51 6.57 -13.87
N ASP A 278 -11.86 5.84 -14.93
CA ASP A 278 -13.24 5.57 -15.33
C ASP A 278 -14.00 4.78 -14.24
N CYS A 279 -15.21 5.25 -13.94
CA CYS A 279 -16.16 4.61 -13.03
C CYS A 279 -17.54 4.44 -13.69
N SER A 280 -17.66 4.63 -15.00
CA SER A 280 -18.94 4.59 -15.72
C SER A 280 -19.63 3.22 -15.67
N PHE A 281 -18.87 2.15 -15.47
CA PHE A 281 -19.37 0.78 -15.25
C PHE A 281 -19.83 0.52 -13.81
N LEU A 282 -19.57 1.45 -12.88
CA LEU A 282 -20.00 1.34 -11.50
C LEU A 282 -21.38 1.99 -11.33
N GLN A 283 -22.31 1.28 -10.69
CA GLN A 283 -23.65 1.81 -10.39
C GLN A 283 -23.60 3.07 -9.51
N GLY A 284 -22.61 3.14 -8.60
CA GLY A 284 -22.38 4.29 -7.72
C GLY A 284 -21.58 5.43 -8.37
N GLY A 285 -21.05 5.23 -9.58
CA GLY A 285 -20.13 6.17 -10.22
C GLY A 285 -18.85 6.39 -9.40
N GLU A 286 -18.41 7.64 -9.36
CA GLU A 286 -17.16 8.04 -8.73
C GLU A 286 -17.31 8.25 -7.23
N GLU A 287 -16.54 7.51 -6.42
CA GLU A 287 -16.60 7.60 -4.97
C GLU A 287 -15.20 7.58 -4.33
N ARG A 288 -15.09 8.26 -3.19
CA ARG A 288 -13.89 8.27 -2.34
C ARG A 288 -12.61 8.65 -3.09
N GLY A 289 -12.69 9.65 -3.97
CA GLY A 289 -11.53 10.27 -4.60
C GLY A 289 -10.51 10.73 -3.56
N TRP A 290 -9.26 10.83 -3.98
CA TRP A 290 -8.13 11.19 -3.12
C TRP A 290 -7.09 11.95 -3.94
N ASN A 291 -6.37 12.87 -3.31
CA ASN A 291 -5.25 13.59 -3.88
C ASN A 291 -4.18 13.82 -2.81
N PHE A 292 -2.98 14.23 -3.21
CA PHE A 292 -1.89 14.48 -2.26
C PHE A 292 -2.15 15.70 -1.36
N GLU A 293 -3.06 16.61 -1.73
CA GLU A 293 -3.41 17.77 -0.91
C GLU A 293 -4.12 17.32 0.38
N MET A 294 -4.95 16.28 0.30
CA MET A 294 -5.53 15.63 1.47
C MET A 294 -4.46 15.08 2.44
N GLU A 295 -3.32 14.59 1.93
CA GLU A 295 -2.23 14.15 2.80
C GLU A 295 -1.48 15.33 3.43
N ARG A 296 -1.19 16.38 2.66
CA ARG A 296 -0.56 17.59 3.23
C ARG A 296 -1.40 18.20 4.34
N GLN A 297 -2.71 18.27 4.14
CA GLN A 297 -3.66 18.74 5.16
C GLN A 297 -3.67 17.84 6.40
N ARG A 298 -3.54 16.51 6.22
CA ARG A 298 -3.44 15.57 7.32
C ARG A 298 -2.16 15.79 8.13
N ILE A 299 -1.01 15.95 7.46
CA ILE A 299 0.29 16.20 8.12
C ILE A 299 0.23 17.51 8.90
N ALA A 300 -0.22 18.60 8.27
CA ALA A 300 -0.33 19.91 8.91
C ALA A 300 -1.23 19.87 10.17
N LYS A 301 -2.32 19.09 10.12
CA LYS A 301 -3.19 18.88 11.28
C LYS A 301 -2.48 18.16 12.43
N LEU A 302 -1.68 17.13 12.14
CA LEU A 302 -0.93 16.39 13.15
C LEU A 302 0.14 17.27 13.81
N GLU A 303 0.85 18.08 13.02
CA GLU A 303 1.85 19.04 13.53
C GLU A 303 1.22 20.10 14.43
N GLN A 304 0.03 20.60 14.06
CA GLN A 304 -0.73 21.51 14.90
C GLN A 304 -1.13 20.86 16.22
N GLU A 305 -1.66 19.63 16.19
CA GLU A 305 -2.06 18.88 17.39
C GLU A 305 -0.87 18.61 18.33
N GLU A 306 0.32 18.29 17.78
CA GLU A 306 1.55 18.09 18.57
C GLU A 306 2.03 19.41 19.20
N THR A 307 1.99 20.51 18.44
CA THR A 307 2.35 21.85 18.95
C THR A 307 1.42 22.30 20.07
N GLU A 308 0.10 22.07 19.93
CA GLU A 308 -0.88 22.37 20.96
C GLU A 308 -0.68 21.50 22.22
N ALA A 309 -0.33 20.22 22.07
CA ALA A 309 -0.05 19.32 23.19
C ALA A 309 1.22 19.75 23.95
N LEU A 310 2.29 20.13 23.25
CA LEU A 310 3.52 20.66 23.84
C LEU A 310 3.26 21.98 24.58
N THR A 311 2.48 22.88 24.00
CA THR A 311 2.13 24.17 24.62
C THR A 311 1.30 23.98 25.90
N LYS A 312 0.33 23.05 25.90
CA LYS A 312 -0.44 22.70 27.11
C LYS A 312 0.44 22.07 28.19
N THR A 313 1.44 21.29 27.80
CA THR A 313 2.37 20.64 28.73
C THR A 313 3.32 21.66 29.36
N ASN A 314 3.94 22.53 28.56
CA ASN A 314 4.79 23.62 29.03
C ASN A 314 4.01 24.64 29.86
N GLY A 315 2.76 24.93 29.50
CA GLY A 315 1.85 25.75 30.31
C GLY A 315 1.61 25.14 31.68
N LYS A 316 1.39 23.82 31.78
CA LYS A 316 1.27 23.12 33.08
C LYS A 316 2.56 23.19 33.91
N TYR A 317 3.74 23.01 33.32
CA TYR A 317 5.02 23.16 34.01
C TYR A 317 5.25 24.60 34.49
N ALA A 318 4.97 25.61 33.68
CA ALA A 318 5.04 27.01 34.08
C ALA A 318 4.02 27.37 35.19
N THR A 319 2.84 26.73 35.20
CA THR A 319 1.86 26.89 36.29
C THR A 319 2.29 26.17 37.57
N LEU A 320 3.07 25.10 37.47
CA LEU A 320 3.66 24.38 38.61
C LEU A 320 4.83 25.16 39.22
N GLU A 321 5.72 25.74 38.39
CA GLU A 321 6.80 26.63 38.84
C GLU A 321 6.24 27.90 39.51
N ASN A 322 5.20 28.52 38.94
CA ASN A 322 4.53 29.67 39.57
C ASN A 322 3.75 29.31 40.85
N LYS A 323 3.43 28.03 41.10
CA LYS A 323 2.84 27.57 42.37
C LYS A 323 3.90 27.19 43.41
N GLN A 324 5.17 27.08 43.04
CA GLN A 324 6.30 26.86 43.95
C GLN A 324 7.04 28.16 44.30
N GLY A 325 6.63 29.30 43.76
CA GLY A 325 7.15 30.61 44.15
C GLY A 325 6.53 31.18 45.43
N VAL A 326 6.81 30.59 46.60
CA VAL A 326 6.79 31.31 47.89
C VAL A 326 7.90 30.78 48.81
N ASP A 327 8.75 31.73 49.20
CA ASP A 327 9.79 31.80 50.23
C ASP A 327 11.10 31.01 50.09
N SER A 328 12.14 31.79 49.75
CA SER A 328 13.53 31.53 50.07
C SER A 328 13.77 31.75 51.56
N GLN A 329 13.89 30.68 52.33
CA GLN A 329 14.71 30.67 53.55
C GLN A 329 15.55 29.38 53.61
N ASP A 330 16.80 29.58 54.00
CA ASP A 330 17.94 28.66 54.00
C ASP A 330 17.58 27.20 54.33
N ILE A 331 17.97 26.28 53.45
CA ILE A 331 18.06 24.86 53.75
C ILE A 331 19.51 24.41 53.50
N ASP A 332 20.12 24.01 54.60
CA ASP A 332 21.50 23.54 54.73
C ASP A 332 21.76 22.29 53.86
N LEU A 333 22.93 22.24 53.23
CA LEU A 333 23.36 21.13 52.38
C LEU A 333 23.79 19.95 53.28
N HIS A 334 22.83 19.19 53.83
CA HIS A 334 23.17 17.88 54.39
C HIS A 334 22.11 16.76 54.31
N ASP A 335 20.89 16.99 53.77
CA ASP A 335 19.80 15.98 53.83
C ASP A 335 19.41 15.32 52.49
N ILE A 336 20.25 15.37 51.45
CA ILE A 336 19.97 14.67 50.18
C ILE A 336 20.59 13.26 50.15
N VAL A 337 20.39 12.41 51.16
CA VAL A 337 20.58 10.94 51.01
C VAL A 337 19.73 10.15 52.02
N THR A 338 18.40 10.28 52.04
CA THR A 338 17.51 9.21 52.57
C THR A 338 16.05 9.55 52.34
N ASN A 339 15.48 9.18 51.17
CA ASN A 339 14.03 8.93 51.02
C ASN A 339 13.69 8.32 49.64
N ALA A 340 14.41 7.25 49.26
CA ALA A 340 14.05 6.41 48.11
C ALA A 340 14.06 4.92 48.48
N ALA A 341 13.65 4.58 49.71
CA ALA A 341 13.56 3.20 50.16
C ALA A 341 12.54 3.03 51.29
N GLN A 342 11.26 3.36 51.06
CA GLN A 342 10.17 2.93 51.94
C GLN A 342 8.77 3.14 51.32
N SER A 343 8.46 2.42 50.25
CA SER A 343 7.07 2.06 49.93
C SER A 343 7.06 0.99 48.84
N VAL A 344 7.22 -0.28 49.20
CA VAL A 344 6.46 -1.46 48.73
C VAL A 344 7.10 -2.68 49.43
N GLN A 345 6.80 -2.88 50.70
CA GLN A 345 6.81 -4.20 51.36
C GLN A 345 5.81 -4.14 52.50
N GLY A 346 4.82 -5.04 52.50
CA GLY A 346 3.94 -5.25 53.65
C GLY A 346 2.46 -5.45 53.33
N ILE A 347 2.12 -6.45 52.50
CA ILE A 347 0.89 -7.24 52.71
C ILE A 347 1.23 -8.70 52.40
N THR A 348 1.64 -9.44 53.42
CA THR A 348 1.67 -10.92 53.44
C THR A 348 1.28 -11.37 54.83
N GLU A 349 0.23 -12.19 54.91
CA GLU A 349 -0.11 -13.22 55.93
C GLU A 349 -1.58 -13.60 55.63
N GLU A 350 -2.05 -14.85 55.53
CA GLU A 350 -1.57 -16.20 55.82
C GLU A 350 -2.46 -17.18 55.00
N ALA A 351 -1.91 -18.31 54.56
CA ALA A 351 -2.57 -19.63 54.59
C ALA A 351 -1.62 -20.73 54.06
N GLU A 352 -1.23 -21.62 54.96
CA GLU A 352 -0.41 -22.82 54.73
C GLU A 352 -1.19 -24.00 54.09
N PRO A 353 -0.52 -25.10 53.68
CA PRO A 353 -0.91 -25.93 52.55
C PRO A 353 -1.62 -27.23 52.92
N ALA A 354 -2.38 -27.80 51.97
CA ALA A 354 -2.77 -29.21 52.02
C ALA A 354 -2.79 -29.84 50.61
N ASN A 355 -1.90 -30.81 50.45
CA ASN A 355 -1.91 -31.96 49.54
C ASN A 355 -3.26 -32.37 48.94
N GLY A 356 -3.22 -32.85 47.69
CA GLY A 356 -4.20 -33.82 47.19
C GLY A 356 -4.24 -34.01 45.67
N ARG A 357 -3.62 -35.10 45.19
CA ARG A 357 -3.94 -35.73 43.90
C ARG A 357 -5.43 -36.10 43.84
N HIS A 358 -6.07 -35.97 42.69
CA HIS A 358 -6.60 -37.09 41.90
C HIS A 358 -7.34 -36.61 40.64
N ASP A 359 -7.05 -37.35 39.56
CA ASP A 359 -7.77 -37.60 38.30
C ASP A 359 -7.99 -36.48 37.27
#